data_AF-A0A952DKF2-F1
#
_entry.id   AF-A0A952DKF2-F1
#
_cell.length_a   1.000
_cell.length_b   1.000
_cell.length_c   1.000
_cell.angle_alpha   90.00
_cell.angle_beta   90.00
_cell.angle_gamma   90.00
#
_symmetry.space_group_name_H-M   'P 1'
#
loop_
_entity.id
_entity.type
_entity.pdbx_description
1 polymer ?
#
loop_
_entity_poly.entity_id
_entity_poly.type
_entity_poly.pdbx_seq_one_letter_code
_entity_poly.pdbx_strand_id
1 'polypeptide(L)'
;MSGSAEKDQSNTERAPLPTREKDPLQHDLEIEEQAPLYESTFASFKEQLQGKVLAEAAPQLAQALLKEGGSELAIATKFFALATAVEVIRTKDQHQQNWEQAAAALHIIFPYSSREPQRIQMATGEGKTFTIALASLWKALQGEFVTVHTDKKANVDQSISKTSELYEIFGVSYGSIADAETMGADYEKYLNGQPPYDHLPLIRYGVWGQGIHEYLSRQQLIFKYEAALRGDRFEQFGGGTLRPEMAPHVEA
;
A
#
# COMPACT_ATOMS: atom_id res chain seq x y z
N MET A 1 -2.95 42.62 -41.40
CA MET A 1 -2.26 42.69 -40.10
C MET A 1 -3.26 43.17 -39.08
N SER A 2 -3.58 42.33 -38.10
CA SER A 2 -3.99 42.66 -36.73
C SER A 2 -4.55 41.38 -36.10
N GLY A 3 -4.16 41.16 -34.85
CA GLY A 3 -4.10 39.83 -34.23
C GLY A 3 -5.43 39.26 -33.75
N SER A 4 -5.38 37.96 -33.46
CA SER A 4 -6.31 37.32 -32.55
C SER A 4 -5.47 36.40 -31.67
N ALA A 5 -5.36 36.78 -30.41
CA ALA A 5 -4.76 35.99 -29.36
C ALA A 5 -5.75 34.90 -28.97
N GLU A 6 -5.42 33.64 -29.26
CA GLU A 6 -6.03 32.51 -28.58
C GLU A 6 -5.36 32.40 -27.20
N LYS A 7 -6.14 32.71 -26.15
CA LYS A 7 -5.82 32.33 -24.77
C LYS A 7 -6.72 31.18 -24.35
N ASP A 8 -6.14 30.01 -24.53
CA ASP A 8 -5.98 28.94 -23.55
C ASP A 8 -6.83 28.95 -22.26
N GLN A 9 -7.31 27.73 -21.97
CA GLN A 9 -7.52 27.11 -20.66
C GLN A 9 -8.66 27.64 -19.78
N SER A 10 -9.83 27.02 -19.99
CA SER A 10 -10.81 26.80 -18.93
C SER A 10 -10.15 25.99 -17.81
N ASN A 11 -9.73 26.69 -16.77
CA ASN A 11 -9.32 26.13 -15.50
C ASN A 11 -10.58 25.54 -14.83
N THR A 12 -10.92 24.31 -15.17
CA THR A 12 -11.93 23.55 -14.42
C THR A 12 -11.26 23.12 -13.12
N GLU A 13 -11.37 23.95 -12.09
CA GLU A 13 -11.16 23.52 -10.70
C GLU A 13 -11.86 22.17 -10.53
N ARG A 14 -11.07 21.10 -10.33
CA ARG A 14 -11.61 19.84 -9.83
C ARG A 14 -12.21 20.16 -8.47
N ALA A 15 -13.54 20.25 -8.41
CA ALA A 15 -14.25 20.34 -7.15
C ALA A 15 -13.75 19.22 -6.23
N PRO A 16 -13.41 19.52 -4.96
CA PRO A 16 -13.05 18.47 -4.02
C PRO A 16 -14.19 17.47 -3.95
N LEU A 17 -13.86 16.18 -4.10
CA LEU A 17 -14.83 15.10 -3.88
C LEU A 17 -15.50 15.34 -2.53
N PRO A 18 -16.84 15.24 -2.44
CA PRO A 18 -17.52 15.41 -1.17
C PRO A 18 -16.96 14.39 -0.18
N THR A 19 -16.21 14.86 0.82
CA THR A 19 -15.78 14.06 1.98
C THR A 19 -17.01 13.77 2.81
N ARG A 20 -17.75 12.72 2.44
CA ARG A 20 -18.92 12.27 3.17
C ARG A 20 -18.42 11.42 4.34
N GLU A 21 -18.12 12.08 5.45
CA GLU A 21 -17.91 11.40 6.73
C GLU A 21 -19.17 10.58 7.04
N LYS A 22 -19.00 9.28 7.28
CA LYS A 22 -20.09 8.41 7.70
C LYS A 22 -20.22 8.48 9.21
N ASP A 23 -21.46 8.38 9.70
CA ASP A 23 -21.67 8.13 11.12
C ASP A 23 -21.02 6.79 11.51
N PRO A 24 -20.14 6.74 12.52
CA PRO A 24 -19.41 5.51 12.86
C PRO A 24 -20.32 4.34 13.19
N LEU A 25 -21.41 4.57 13.94
CA LEU A 25 -22.35 3.50 14.31
C LEU A 25 -23.07 2.95 13.09
N GLN A 26 -23.54 3.82 12.19
CA GLN A 26 -24.13 3.39 10.94
C GLN A 26 -23.14 2.62 10.07
N HIS A 27 -21.89 3.05 10.01
CA HIS A 27 -20.85 2.37 9.25
C HIS A 27 -20.54 0.96 9.77
N ASP A 28 -20.41 0.82 11.08
CA ASP A 28 -20.20 -0.47 11.73
C ASP A 28 -21.38 -1.42 11.43
N LEU A 29 -22.62 -0.90 11.51
CA LEU A 29 -23.82 -1.67 11.14
C LEU A 29 -23.82 -2.11 9.68
N GLU A 30 -23.46 -1.23 8.74
CA GLU A 30 -23.37 -1.56 7.31
C GLU A 30 -22.38 -2.72 7.05
N ILE A 31 -21.27 -2.76 7.80
CA ILE A 31 -20.29 -3.85 7.73
C ILE A 31 -20.85 -5.12 8.36
N GLU A 32 -21.41 -5.06 9.57
CA GLU A 32 -21.97 -6.24 10.24
C GLU A 32 -23.12 -6.89 9.44
N GLU A 33 -23.92 -6.09 8.73
CA GLU A 33 -24.95 -6.59 7.81
C GLU A 33 -24.38 -7.45 6.67
N GLN A 34 -23.07 -7.37 6.38
CA GLN A 34 -22.42 -8.20 5.37
C GLN A 34 -22.06 -9.62 5.86
N ALA A 35 -22.15 -9.91 7.16
CA ALA A 35 -21.74 -11.21 7.71
C ALA A 35 -22.44 -12.41 7.04
N PRO A 36 -23.77 -12.41 6.79
CA PRO A 36 -24.42 -13.53 6.12
C PRO A 36 -23.98 -13.70 4.65
N LEU A 37 -23.66 -12.59 3.97
CA LEU A 37 -23.12 -12.62 2.61
C LEU A 37 -21.73 -13.26 2.63
N TYR A 38 -20.87 -12.88 3.57
CA TYR A 38 -19.56 -13.49 3.74
C TYR A 38 -19.65 -15.00 3.97
N GLU A 39 -20.48 -15.44 4.91
CA GLU A 39 -20.61 -16.86 5.26
C GLU A 39 -21.08 -17.72 4.09
N SER A 40 -22.15 -17.29 3.42
CA SER A 40 -22.70 -18.01 2.27
C SER A 40 -21.74 -18.05 1.08
N THR A 41 -21.05 -16.94 0.81
CA THR A 41 -20.08 -16.86 -0.30
C THR A 41 -18.80 -17.63 -0.03
N PHE A 42 -18.33 -17.65 1.22
CA PHE A 42 -17.19 -18.47 1.63
C PHE A 42 -17.46 -19.95 1.36
N ALA A 43 -18.61 -20.47 1.79
CA ALA A 43 -18.97 -21.87 1.58
C ALA A 43 -18.98 -22.21 0.09
N SER A 44 -19.56 -21.34 -0.75
CA SER A 44 -19.58 -21.52 -2.19
C SER A 44 -18.18 -21.50 -2.81
N PHE A 45 -17.32 -20.56 -2.43
CA PHE A 45 -15.95 -20.50 -2.94
C PHE A 45 -15.10 -21.69 -2.50
N LYS A 46 -15.25 -22.14 -1.25
CA LYS A 46 -14.57 -23.34 -0.76
C LYS A 46 -14.92 -24.56 -1.61
N GLU A 47 -16.20 -24.76 -1.90
CA GLU A 47 -16.66 -25.85 -2.79
C GLU A 47 -16.11 -25.69 -4.22
N GLN A 48 -16.20 -24.48 -4.79
CA GLN A 48 -15.72 -24.21 -6.14
C GLN A 48 -14.21 -24.38 -6.31
N LEU A 49 -13.41 -24.13 -5.27
CA LEU A 49 -11.95 -24.24 -5.30
C LEU A 49 -11.45 -25.63 -4.94
N GLN A 50 -12.27 -26.47 -4.31
CA GLN A 50 -11.86 -27.79 -3.84
C GLN A 50 -11.33 -28.65 -5.00
N GLY A 51 -10.11 -29.17 -4.84
CA GLY A 51 -9.46 -30.01 -5.86
C GLY A 51 -8.94 -29.27 -7.09
N LYS A 52 -9.00 -27.93 -7.13
CA LYS A 52 -8.44 -27.11 -8.21
C LYS A 52 -7.04 -26.61 -7.88
N VAL A 53 -6.31 -26.19 -8.91
CA VAL A 53 -5.05 -25.46 -8.77
C VAL A 53 -5.36 -24.02 -8.37
N LEU A 54 -5.08 -23.66 -7.12
CA LEU A 54 -5.47 -22.36 -6.55
C LEU A 54 -4.89 -21.17 -7.32
N ALA A 55 -3.63 -21.26 -7.75
CA ALA A 55 -2.93 -20.22 -8.51
C ALA A 55 -3.55 -19.93 -9.89
N GLU A 56 -4.39 -20.83 -10.41
CA GLU A 56 -5.13 -20.60 -11.67
C GLU A 56 -6.56 -20.15 -11.39
N ALA A 57 -7.25 -20.83 -10.46
CA ALA A 57 -8.67 -20.62 -10.21
C ALA A 57 -8.96 -19.34 -9.41
N ALA A 58 -8.17 -19.03 -8.38
CA ALA A 58 -8.42 -17.90 -7.51
C ALA A 58 -8.30 -16.54 -8.22
N PRO A 59 -7.26 -16.27 -9.05
CA PRO A 59 -7.20 -15.04 -9.83
C PRO A 59 -8.38 -14.86 -10.78
N GLN A 60 -8.85 -15.93 -11.42
CA GLN A 60 -9.99 -15.86 -12.34
C GLN A 60 -11.29 -15.49 -11.61
N LEU A 61 -11.53 -16.09 -10.44
CA LEU A 61 -12.67 -15.77 -9.59
C LEU A 61 -12.58 -14.33 -9.05
N ALA A 62 -11.39 -13.89 -8.63
CA ALA A 62 -11.17 -12.51 -8.21
C ALA A 62 -11.45 -11.52 -9.34
N GLN A 63 -10.95 -11.76 -10.55
CA GLN A 63 -11.21 -10.91 -11.71
C GLN A 63 -12.69 -10.89 -12.10
N ALA A 64 -13.40 -12.02 -11.96
CA ALA A 64 -14.83 -12.07 -12.19
C ALA A 64 -15.59 -11.22 -11.16
N LEU A 65 -15.26 -11.37 -9.87
CA LEU A 65 -15.83 -10.56 -8.78
C LEU A 65 -15.62 -9.07 -8.98
N LEU A 66 -14.41 -8.65 -9.35
CA LEU A 66 -14.08 -7.24 -9.58
C LEU A 66 -14.80 -6.61 -10.78
N LYS A 67 -15.36 -7.44 -11.68
CA LYS A 67 -16.18 -6.99 -12.81
C LYS A 67 -17.68 -7.04 -12.50
N GLU A 68 -18.08 -7.57 -11.35
CA GLU A 68 -19.48 -7.53 -10.92
C GLU A 68 -19.91 -6.08 -10.70
N GLY A 69 -21.09 -5.71 -11.18
CA GLY A 69 -21.73 -4.46 -10.79
C GLY A 69 -22.33 -4.59 -9.39
N GLY A 70 -22.27 -3.53 -8.58
CA GLY A 70 -22.91 -3.54 -7.27
C GLY A 70 -22.25 -2.59 -6.27
N SER A 71 -22.59 -2.80 -5.00
CA SER A 71 -21.94 -2.11 -3.88
C SER A 71 -20.51 -2.60 -3.74
N GLU A 72 -19.55 -1.67 -3.71
CA GLU A 72 -18.13 -1.97 -3.51
C GLU A 72 -17.89 -2.74 -2.20
N LEU A 73 -18.64 -2.39 -1.13
CA LEU A 73 -18.60 -3.09 0.15
C LEU A 73 -18.97 -4.57 -0.02
N ALA A 74 -20.03 -4.87 -0.76
CA ALA A 74 -20.48 -6.25 -0.99
C ALA A 74 -19.47 -7.04 -1.85
N ILE A 75 -18.85 -6.40 -2.85
CA ILE A 75 -17.81 -7.03 -3.69
C ILE A 75 -16.58 -7.33 -2.84
N ALA A 76 -16.14 -6.40 -1.99
CA ALA A 76 -15.03 -6.61 -1.07
C ALA A 76 -15.32 -7.74 -0.07
N THR A 77 -16.54 -7.81 0.47
CA THR A 77 -16.98 -8.92 1.34
C THR A 77 -16.84 -10.27 0.63
N LYS A 78 -17.35 -10.39 -0.60
CA LYS A 78 -17.22 -11.62 -1.41
C LYS A 78 -15.75 -11.94 -1.71
N PHE A 79 -14.95 -10.93 -1.99
CA PHE A 79 -13.52 -11.09 -2.23
C PHE A 79 -12.79 -11.60 -0.98
N PHE A 80 -13.08 -11.07 0.20
CA PHE A 80 -12.52 -11.57 1.46
C PHE A 80 -12.97 -12.99 1.75
N ALA A 81 -14.22 -13.34 1.43
CA ALA A 81 -14.67 -14.73 1.51
C ALA A 81 -13.86 -15.66 0.58
N LEU A 82 -13.57 -15.22 -0.66
CA LEU A 82 -12.70 -15.95 -1.60
C LEU A 82 -11.27 -16.09 -1.05
N ALA A 83 -10.65 -15.02 -0.59
CA ALA A 83 -9.28 -15.05 -0.06
C ALA A 83 -9.17 -15.92 1.21
N THR A 84 -10.18 -15.88 2.09
CA THR A 84 -10.25 -16.79 3.24
C THR A 84 -10.43 -18.24 2.80
N ALA A 85 -11.26 -18.53 1.79
CA ALA A 85 -11.41 -19.89 1.26
C ALA A 85 -10.09 -20.42 0.68
N VAL A 86 -9.35 -19.60 -0.07
CA VAL A 86 -8.00 -19.93 -0.55
C VAL A 86 -7.07 -20.26 0.60
N GLU A 87 -7.03 -19.43 1.64
CA GLU A 87 -6.15 -19.64 2.80
C GLU A 87 -6.49 -20.92 3.56
N VAL A 88 -7.78 -21.17 3.80
CA VAL A 88 -8.26 -22.40 4.46
C VAL A 88 -7.84 -23.64 3.67
N ILE A 89 -8.02 -23.65 2.35
CA ILE A 89 -7.62 -24.79 1.50
C ILE A 89 -6.10 -24.96 1.49
N ARG A 90 -5.34 -23.87 1.29
CA ARG A 90 -3.87 -23.86 1.25
C ARG A 90 -3.27 -24.41 2.55
N THR A 91 -3.83 -24.01 3.68
CA THR A 91 -3.37 -24.43 5.02
C THR A 91 -3.99 -25.74 5.50
N LYS A 92 -4.76 -26.44 4.66
CA LYS A 92 -5.44 -27.71 5.00
C LYS A 92 -6.30 -27.58 6.26
N ASP A 93 -7.13 -26.55 6.30
CA ASP A 93 -8.05 -26.21 7.40
C ASP A 93 -7.36 -25.88 8.74
N GLN A 94 -6.04 -25.61 8.76
CA GLN A 94 -5.37 -25.06 9.95
C GLN A 94 -5.81 -23.62 10.23
N HIS A 95 -5.99 -22.82 9.18
CA HIS A 95 -6.69 -21.56 9.27
C HIS A 95 -8.20 -21.82 9.20
N GLN A 96 -8.98 -21.11 10.01
CA GLN A 96 -10.43 -21.22 10.02
C GLN A 96 -11.06 -19.96 9.43
N GLN A 97 -12.28 -20.10 8.92
CA GLN A 97 -13.09 -18.95 8.56
C GLN A 97 -13.36 -18.13 9.83
N ASN A 98 -13.12 -16.82 9.72
CA ASN A 98 -13.36 -15.87 10.80
C ASN A 98 -13.94 -14.60 10.17
N TRP A 99 -15.14 -14.21 10.59
CA TRP A 99 -15.82 -13.03 10.05
C TRP A 99 -15.18 -11.76 10.58
N GLU A 100 -14.78 -11.75 11.84
CA GLU A 100 -14.22 -10.62 12.57
C GLU A 100 -12.92 -10.14 11.93
N GLN A 101 -12.10 -11.06 11.39
CA GLN A 101 -10.92 -10.73 10.59
C GLN A 101 -11.27 -10.04 9.27
N ALA A 102 -12.33 -10.48 8.58
CA ALA A 102 -12.79 -9.88 7.34
C ALA A 102 -13.47 -8.52 7.60
N ALA A 103 -14.31 -8.42 8.63
CA ALA A 103 -14.92 -7.19 9.10
C ALA A 103 -13.84 -6.16 9.46
N ALA A 104 -12.82 -6.56 10.24
CA ALA A 104 -11.68 -5.69 10.53
C ALA A 104 -10.96 -5.25 9.23
N ALA A 105 -10.79 -6.14 8.25
CA ALA A 105 -10.20 -5.75 6.96
C ALA A 105 -11.09 -4.75 6.20
N LEU A 106 -12.43 -4.89 6.25
CA LEU A 106 -13.38 -3.97 5.63
C LEU A 106 -13.27 -2.56 6.24
N HIS A 107 -13.13 -2.47 7.55
CA HIS A 107 -12.89 -1.18 8.24
C HIS A 107 -11.55 -0.54 7.85
N ILE A 108 -10.54 -1.31 7.43
CA ILE A 108 -9.28 -0.75 6.91
C ILE A 108 -9.49 -0.11 5.54
N ILE A 109 -10.23 -0.78 4.65
CA ILE A 109 -10.37 -0.34 3.26
C ILE A 109 -11.51 0.65 3.03
N PHE A 110 -12.54 0.62 3.89
CA PHE A 110 -13.67 1.55 3.88
C PHE A 110 -13.73 2.30 5.21
N PRO A 111 -12.78 3.21 5.50
CA PRO A 111 -12.84 3.93 6.77
C PRO A 111 -14.03 4.88 6.82
N TYR A 112 -14.61 5.08 8.00
CA TYR A 112 -15.73 6.03 8.18
C TYR A 112 -15.31 7.48 7.90
N SER A 113 -14.01 7.78 8.00
CA SER A 113 -13.40 9.08 7.68
C SER A 113 -12.24 8.94 6.70
N SER A 114 -12.20 9.81 5.70
CA SER A 114 -11.06 9.93 4.78
C SER A 114 -9.92 10.79 5.35
N ARG A 115 -10.14 11.45 6.49
CA ARG A 115 -9.18 12.37 7.11
C ARG A 115 -8.56 11.82 8.38
N GLU A 116 -9.34 11.06 9.13
CA GLU A 116 -8.89 10.51 10.41
C GLU A 116 -8.44 9.07 10.25
N PRO A 117 -7.25 8.70 10.76
CA PRO A 117 -6.81 7.33 10.74
C PRO A 117 -7.68 6.49 11.67
N GLN A 118 -8.41 5.54 11.10
CA GLN A 118 -9.19 4.58 11.85
C GLN A 118 -8.26 3.58 12.57
N ARG A 119 -8.49 3.39 13.86
CA ARG A 119 -7.75 2.43 14.68
C ARG A 119 -8.60 1.21 14.93
N ILE A 120 -8.12 0.06 14.47
CA ILE A 120 -8.79 -1.21 14.70
C ILE A 120 -8.07 -1.93 15.83
N GLN A 121 -8.80 -2.14 16.93
CA GLN A 121 -8.28 -2.85 18.08
C GLN A 121 -8.56 -4.34 17.91
N MET A 122 -7.50 -5.12 17.88
CA MET A 122 -7.57 -6.57 17.92
C MET A 122 -6.67 -7.08 19.06
N ALA A 123 -7.11 -8.10 19.78
CA ALA A 123 -6.32 -8.78 20.79
C ALA A 123 -5.18 -9.60 20.15
N THR A 124 -4.23 -10.02 20.99
CA THR A 124 -3.17 -10.95 20.57
C THR A 124 -3.79 -12.30 20.25
N GLY A 125 -3.49 -12.84 19.08
CA GLY A 125 -4.03 -14.14 18.63
C GLY A 125 -5.22 -14.04 17.68
N GLU A 126 -5.85 -12.87 17.53
CA GLU A 126 -7.01 -12.67 16.63
C GLU A 126 -6.64 -12.61 15.14
N GLY A 127 -5.36 -12.80 14.79
CA GLY A 127 -4.93 -12.90 13.39
C GLY A 127 -4.76 -11.57 12.64
N LYS A 128 -4.31 -10.52 13.34
CA LYS A 128 -3.94 -9.20 12.75
C LYS A 128 -3.17 -9.30 11.42
N THR A 129 -2.19 -10.19 11.34
CA THR A 129 -1.37 -10.38 10.13
C THR A 129 -2.22 -10.76 8.92
N PHE A 130 -3.19 -11.66 9.10
CA PHE A 130 -4.06 -12.10 8.01
C PHE A 130 -5.10 -11.02 7.65
N THR A 131 -5.70 -10.34 8.64
CA THR A 131 -6.56 -9.17 8.42
C THR A 131 -5.88 -8.10 7.58
N ILE A 132 -4.62 -7.75 7.90
CA ILE A 132 -3.85 -6.78 7.12
C ILE A 132 -3.59 -7.32 5.71
N ALA A 133 -3.34 -8.62 5.55
CA ALA A 133 -3.12 -9.23 4.25
C ALA A 133 -4.36 -9.15 3.35
N LEU A 134 -5.56 -9.41 3.90
CA LEU A 134 -6.84 -9.26 3.18
C LEU A 134 -6.99 -7.82 2.65
N ALA A 135 -6.85 -6.84 3.54
CA ALA A 135 -6.96 -5.42 3.18
C ALA A 135 -5.89 -5.00 2.14
N SER A 136 -4.66 -5.45 2.33
CA SER A 136 -3.54 -5.13 1.43
C SER A 136 -3.74 -5.73 0.04
N LEU A 137 -4.21 -6.98 -0.01
CA LEU A 137 -4.48 -7.69 -1.24
C LEU A 137 -5.60 -7.02 -2.05
N TRP A 138 -6.70 -6.64 -1.39
CA TRP A 138 -7.78 -5.89 -2.04
C TRP A 138 -7.26 -4.59 -2.67
N LYS A 139 -6.59 -3.76 -1.88
CA LYS A 139 -6.04 -2.48 -2.36
C LYS A 139 -5.06 -2.67 -3.51
N ALA A 140 -4.16 -3.65 -3.42
CA ALA A 140 -3.21 -3.94 -4.48
C ALA A 140 -3.89 -4.38 -5.79
N LEU A 141 -4.97 -5.17 -5.72
CA LEU A 141 -5.74 -5.55 -6.91
C LEU A 141 -6.52 -4.39 -7.53
N GLN A 142 -6.81 -3.34 -6.76
CA GLN A 142 -7.32 -2.05 -7.29
C GLN A 142 -6.20 -1.17 -7.88
N GLY A 143 -4.95 -1.62 -7.88
CA GLY A 143 -3.80 -0.88 -8.37
C GLY A 143 -3.23 0.12 -7.37
N GLU A 144 -3.62 0.05 -6.10
CA GLU A 144 -3.04 0.88 -5.05
C GLU A 144 -1.70 0.30 -4.55
N PHE A 145 -0.74 1.18 -4.27
CA PHE A 145 0.45 0.81 -3.52
C PHE A 145 0.14 0.79 -2.03
N VAL A 146 0.47 -0.33 -1.37
CA VAL A 146 0.20 -0.56 0.04
C VAL A 146 1.52 -0.70 0.78
N THR A 147 1.69 0.09 1.84
CA THR A 147 2.82 -0.06 2.75
C THR A 147 2.33 -0.55 4.10
N VAL A 148 2.87 -1.69 4.55
CA VAL A 148 2.57 -2.30 5.85
C VAL A 148 3.75 -2.07 6.79
N HIS A 149 3.51 -1.37 7.89
CA HIS A 149 4.53 -1.08 8.88
C HIS A 149 4.44 -1.97 10.11
N THR A 150 5.59 -2.42 10.60
CA THR A 150 5.72 -3.08 11.91
C THR A 150 6.74 -2.33 12.78
N ASP A 151 6.83 -2.73 14.04
CA ASP A 151 7.78 -2.18 15.02
C ASP A 151 9.22 -2.69 14.83
N LYS A 152 9.39 -3.91 14.29
CA LYS A 152 10.70 -4.60 14.22
C LYS A 152 10.86 -5.42 12.94
N LYS A 153 12.09 -5.54 12.46
CA LYS A 153 12.44 -6.30 11.25
C LYS A 153 12.00 -7.77 11.31
N ALA A 154 12.16 -8.42 12.46
CA ALA A 154 11.70 -9.81 12.64
C ALA A 154 10.18 -9.96 12.37
N ASN A 155 9.37 -8.95 12.73
CA ASN A 155 7.93 -8.96 12.49
C ASN A 155 7.59 -8.68 11.02
N VAL A 156 8.42 -7.91 10.30
CA VAL A 156 8.33 -7.79 8.83
C VAL A 156 8.52 -9.17 8.19
N ASP A 157 9.63 -9.84 8.54
CA ASP A 157 10.00 -11.12 7.91
C ASP A 157 8.97 -12.21 8.21
N GLN A 158 8.48 -12.26 9.45
CA GLN A 158 7.39 -13.16 9.82
C GLN A 158 6.10 -12.85 9.06
N SER A 159 5.74 -11.57 8.88
CA SER A 159 4.52 -11.19 8.17
C SER A 159 4.61 -11.56 6.69
N ILE A 160 5.74 -11.30 6.03
CA ILE A 160 5.99 -11.71 4.64
C ILE A 160 5.93 -13.24 4.54
N SER A 161 6.63 -13.97 5.40
CA SER A 161 6.65 -15.43 5.37
C SER A 161 5.25 -16.05 5.53
N LYS A 162 4.36 -15.41 6.30
CA LYS A 162 2.99 -15.90 6.50
C LYS A 162 2.04 -15.57 5.35
N THR A 163 2.30 -14.52 4.59
CA THR A 163 1.32 -13.93 3.64
C THR A 163 1.76 -14.01 2.18
N SER A 164 3.06 -14.24 1.92
CA SER A 164 3.66 -14.35 0.58
C SER A 164 2.90 -15.28 -0.35
N GLU A 165 2.70 -16.54 0.03
CA GLU A 165 2.00 -17.52 -0.82
C GLU A 165 0.58 -17.07 -1.20
N LEU A 166 -0.12 -16.36 -0.30
CA LEU A 166 -1.43 -15.79 -0.63
C LEU A 166 -1.29 -14.75 -1.75
N TYR A 167 -0.34 -13.82 -1.63
CA TYR A 167 -0.10 -12.81 -2.67
C TYR A 167 0.34 -13.44 -3.99
N GLU A 168 1.18 -14.47 -3.96
CA GLU A 168 1.58 -15.22 -5.15
C GLU A 168 0.38 -15.88 -5.85
N ILE A 169 -0.52 -16.51 -5.09
CA ILE A 169 -1.74 -17.12 -5.63
C ILE A 169 -2.60 -16.09 -6.36
N PHE A 170 -2.68 -14.86 -5.87
CA PHE A 170 -3.45 -13.77 -6.50
C PHE A 170 -2.63 -12.95 -7.51
N GLY A 171 -1.37 -13.31 -7.78
CA GLY A 171 -0.52 -12.62 -8.74
C GLY A 171 -0.14 -11.20 -8.33
N VAL A 172 -0.10 -10.90 -7.03
CA VAL A 172 0.24 -9.58 -6.50
C VAL A 172 1.71 -9.55 -6.06
N SER A 173 2.45 -8.55 -6.54
CA SER A 173 3.84 -8.36 -6.16
C SER A 173 3.95 -7.84 -4.71
N TYR A 174 4.84 -8.46 -3.94
CA TYR A 174 5.11 -8.06 -2.57
C TYR A 174 6.63 -8.03 -2.29
N GLY A 175 7.04 -7.32 -1.25
CA GLY A 175 8.43 -7.28 -0.84
C GLY A 175 8.66 -6.46 0.41
N SER A 176 9.92 -6.23 0.75
CA SER A 176 10.30 -5.35 1.87
C SER A 176 10.66 -3.94 1.40
N ILE A 177 10.42 -2.95 2.24
CA ILE A 177 11.05 -1.64 2.13
C ILE A 177 12.56 -1.85 2.27
N ALA A 178 13.32 -1.35 1.31
CA ALA A 178 14.76 -1.43 1.34
C ALA A 178 15.33 -0.27 2.18
N ASP A 179 16.46 -0.51 2.83
CA ASP A 179 17.16 0.50 3.61
C ASP A 179 18.48 0.90 2.95
N ALA A 180 18.94 2.10 3.29
CA ALA A 180 20.16 2.67 2.71
C ALA A 180 21.41 1.85 3.04
N GLU A 181 21.45 1.23 4.22
CA GLU A 181 22.57 0.41 4.66
C GLU A 181 22.72 -0.85 3.79
N THR A 182 21.61 -1.52 3.48
CA THR A 182 21.60 -2.73 2.65
C THR A 182 21.83 -2.40 1.18
N MET A 183 21.26 -1.30 0.68
CA MET A 183 21.34 -0.96 -0.75
C MET A 183 22.60 -0.20 -1.15
N GLY A 184 23.26 0.50 -0.22
CA GLY A 184 24.43 1.33 -0.51
C GLY A 184 24.15 2.35 -1.63
N ALA A 185 25.00 2.36 -2.65
CA ALA A 185 24.90 3.31 -3.77
C ALA A 185 23.63 3.14 -4.62
N ASP A 186 23.02 1.95 -4.62
CA ASP A 186 21.79 1.70 -5.37
C ASP A 186 20.54 2.26 -4.67
N TYR A 187 20.66 2.74 -3.43
CA TYR A 187 19.54 3.35 -2.71
C TYR A 187 18.99 4.59 -3.43
N GLU A 188 19.85 5.41 -4.04
CA GLU A 188 19.40 6.58 -4.80
C GLU A 188 18.59 6.18 -6.05
N LYS A 189 18.99 5.12 -6.75
CA LYS A 189 18.23 4.58 -7.88
C LYS A 189 16.86 4.08 -7.43
N TYR A 190 16.81 3.39 -6.29
CA TYR A 190 15.58 2.91 -5.67
C TYR A 190 14.62 4.04 -5.27
N LEU A 191 15.12 5.11 -4.66
CA LEU A 191 14.32 6.29 -4.31
C LEU A 191 13.82 7.04 -5.56
N ASN A 192 14.55 6.95 -6.68
CA ASN A 192 14.16 7.56 -7.94
C ASN A 192 13.30 6.65 -8.84
N GLY A 193 13.05 5.39 -8.46
CA GLY A 193 12.37 4.44 -9.34
C GLY A 193 13.13 4.20 -10.65
N GLN A 194 14.46 4.24 -10.61
CA GLN A 194 15.32 3.93 -11.76
C GLN A 194 15.55 2.42 -11.87
N PRO A 195 15.79 1.88 -13.07
CA PRO A 195 16.06 0.45 -13.25
C PRO A 195 17.18 -0.06 -12.32
N PRO A 196 17.03 -1.23 -11.68
CA PRO A 196 15.94 -2.22 -11.82
C PRO A 196 14.72 -1.98 -10.89
N TYR A 197 14.60 -0.80 -10.28
CA TYR A 197 13.56 -0.44 -9.29
C TYR A 197 12.43 0.42 -9.88
N ASP A 198 12.30 0.44 -11.20
CA ASP A 198 11.22 1.06 -11.96
C ASP A 198 9.86 0.42 -11.68
N HIS A 199 9.85 -0.82 -11.22
CA HIS A 199 8.66 -1.54 -10.78
C HIS A 199 8.80 -1.99 -9.33
N LEU A 200 8.45 -1.11 -8.39
CA LEU A 200 8.39 -1.46 -6.97
C LEU A 200 7.21 -2.43 -6.71
N PRO A 201 7.33 -3.34 -5.73
CA PRO A 201 6.22 -4.21 -5.34
C PRO A 201 4.99 -3.39 -4.92
N LEU A 202 3.79 -3.90 -5.24
CA LEU A 202 2.53 -3.26 -4.85
C LEU A 202 2.32 -3.29 -3.34
N ILE A 203 2.67 -4.41 -2.69
CA ILE A 203 2.59 -4.55 -1.23
C ILE A 203 4.01 -4.53 -0.64
N ARG A 204 4.30 -3.58 0.24
CA ARG A 204 5.64 -3.38 0.79
C ARG A 204 5.62 -3.40 2.31
N TYR A 205 6.40 -4.29 2.92
CA TYR A 205 6.53 -4.38 4.37
C TYR A 205 7.80 -3.70 4.85
N GLY A 206 7.72 -2.91 5.93
CA GLY A 206 8.92 -2.34 6.53
C GLY A 206 8.73 -2.00 7.98
N VAL A 207 9.82 -1.66 8.66
CA VAL A 207 9.74 -1.03 9.97
C VAL A 207 9.28 0.41 9.78
N TRP A 208 8.48 0.95 10.70
CA TRP A 208 8.02 2.35 10.63
C TRP A 208 9.16 3.35 10.37
N GLY A 209 10.30 3.18 11.06
CA GLY A 209 11.49 4.01 10.85
C GLY A 209 12.07 3.93 9.44
N GLN A 210 12.03 2.75 8.80
CA GLN A 210 12.47 2.59 7.41
C GLN A 210 11.55 3.35 6.45
N GLY A 211 10.23 3.29 6.67
CA GLY A 211 9.25 4.03 5.88
C GLY A 211 9.43 5.55 5.98
N ILE A 212 9.63 6.08 7.20
CA ILE A 212 9.92 7.50 7.39
C ILE A 212 11.23 7.88 6.70
N HIS A 213 12.28 7.07 6.84
CA HIS A 213 13.57 7.35 6.21
C HIS A 213 13.45 7.40 4.68
N GLU A 214 12.75 6.44 4.06
CA GLU A 214 12.50 6.45 2.63
C GLU A 214 11.74 7.71 2.20
N TYR A 215 10.67 8.08 2.92
CA TYR A 215 9.90 9.29 2.65
C TYR A 215 10.77 10.55 2.72
N LEU A 216 11.51 10.74 3.81
CA LEU A 216 12.37 11.92 4.00
C LEU A 216 13.49 11.97 2.96
N SER A 217 14.07 10.82 2.60
CA SER A 217 15.12 10.73 1.58
C SER A 217 14.59 11.11 0.20
N ARG A 218 13.36 10.69 -0.16
CA ARG A 218 12.68 11.13 -1.39
C ARG A 218 12.43 12.64 -1.39
N GLN A 219 12.00 13.21 -0.27
CA GLN A 219 11.79 14.67 -0.16
C GLN A 219 13.09 15.46 -0.34
N GLN A 220 14.19 15.02 0.30
CA GLN A 220 15.50 15.65 0.11
C GLN A 220 15.96 15.61 -1.35
N LEU A 221 15.71 14.50 -2.03
CA LEU A 221 16.07 14.31 -3.43
C LEU A 221 15.28 15.24 -4.36
N ILE A 222 13.96 15.38 -4.12
CA ILE A 222 13.10 16.36 -4.80
C ILE A 222 13.65 17.77 -4.59
N PHE A 223 13.93 18.16 -3.34
CA PHE A 223 14.47 19.49 -3.06
C PHE A 223 15.83 19.73 -3.71
N LYS A 224 16.71 18.72 -3.75
CA LYS A 224 18.02 18.81 -4.44
C LYS A 224 17.83 19.08 -5.94
N TYR A 225 16.93 18.35 -6.60
CA TYR A 225 16.65 18.55 -8.02
C TYR A 225 15.94 19.88 -8.30
N GLU A 226 14.98 20.29 -7.46
CA GLU A 226 14.33 21.60 -7.57
C GLU A 226 15.29 22.77 -7.37
N ALA A 227 16.22 22.65 -6.42
CA ALA A 227 17.28 23.63 -6.21
C ALA A 227 18.19 23.71 -7.44
N ALA A 228 18.62 22.57 -7.99
CA ALA A 228 19.41 22.53 -9.22
C ALA A 228 18.68 23.19 -10.40
N LEU A 229 17.37 22.96 -10.56
CA LEU A 229 16.55 23.60 -11.59
C LEU A 229 16.39 25.11 -11.38
N ARG A 230 16.36 25.59 -10.13
CA ARG A 230 16.39 27.01 -9.79
C ARG A 230 17.75 27.68 -10.01
N GLY A 231 18.78 26.89 -10.31
CA GLY A 231 20.16 27.37 -10.41
C GLY A 231 20.82 27.60 -9.05
N ASP A 232 20.19 27.12 -7.96
CA ASP A 232 20.78 27.13 -6.63
C ASP A 232 21.96 26.15 -6.65
N ARG A 233 23.19 26.69 -6.72
CA ARG A 233 24.42 25.89 -6.74
C ARG A 233 24.63 25.21 -5.38
N PHE A 234 23.96 24.08 -5.14
CA PHE A 234 24.19 23.31 -3.92
C PHE A 234 25.53 22.54 -3.93
N GLU A 235 26.22 22.43 -5.08
CA GLU A 235 27.57 21.87 -5.18
C GLU A 235 28.44 22.61 -6.23
N GLN A 236 29.05 23.73 -5.82
CA GLN A 236 30.47 23.96 -6.13
C GLN A 236 31.38 23.57 -4.94
N PHE A 237 30.80 23.00 -3.87
CA PHE A 237 31.51 22.60 -2.65
C PHE A 237 31.23 21.14 -2.31
N GLY A 238 31.59 20.25 -3.25
CA GLY A 238 31.98 18.90 -2.86
C GLY A 238 33.28 18.98 -2.05
N GLY A 239 33.31 18.25 -0.93
CA GLY A 239 34.47 17.97 -0.07
C GLY A 239 35.78 18.70 -0.39
N GLY A 240 36.00 19.84 0.28
CA GLY A 240 37.27 20.56 0.26
C GLY A 240 37.47 21.21 1.61
N THR A 241 38.54 20.81 2.28
CA THR A 241 39.00 21.21 3.61
C THR A 241 38.72 22.69 3.93
N LEU A 242 38.01 22.96 5.03
CA LEU A 242 38.02 24.27 5.66
C LEU A 242 39.45 24.57 6.14
N ARG A 243 40.27 25.17 5.29
CA ARG A 243 41.43 25.94 5.74
C ARG A 243 41.12 27.41 5.51
N PRO A 244 41.12 28.25 6.56
CA PRO A 244 41.15 29.68 6.37
C PRO A 244 42.61 30.04 6.05
N GLU A 245 43.01 29.96 4.77
CA GLU A 245 44.18 30.70 4.32
C GLU A 245 43.73 32.12 3.97
N MET A 246 43.75 32.98 5.00
CA MET A 246 43.88 34.41 4.76
C MET A 246 45.29 34.65 4.21
N ALA A 247 45.37 34.82 2.89
CA ALA A 247 46.54 35.34 2.22
C ALA A 247 46.81 36.81 2.64
N PRO A 248 48.08 37.24 2.64
CA PRO A 248 48.54 38.47 3.27
C PRO A 248 48.35 39.67 2.33
N HIS A 249 48.16 40.87 2.88
CA HIS A 249 48.65 42.11 2.30
C HIS A 249 48.72 43.18 3.39
N VAL A 250 49.92 43.51 3.88
CA VAL A 250 50.89 44.49 3.33
C VAL A 250 50.53 45.91 3.78
N GLU A 251 51.36 46.43 4.68
CA GLU A 251 51.43 47.82 5.11
C GLU A 251 51.78 48.76 3.94
N ALA A 252 51.21 49.96 3.99
CA ALA A 252 51.85 51.22 3.61
C ALA A 252 51.26 52.35 4.45
#